data_AF-A0A1Y2IQA8-F1
#
_entry.id   AF-A0A1Y2IQA8-F1
#
_cell.length_a   1.000
_cell.length_b   1.000
_cell.length_c   1.000
_cell.angle_alpha   90.00
_cell.angle_beta   90.00
_cell.angle_gamma   90.00
#
_symmetry.space_group_name_H-M   'P 1'
#
loop_
_entity.id
_entity.type
_entity.pdbx_description
1 polymer ?
#
loop_
_entity_poly.entity_id
_entity_poly.type
_entity_poly.pdbx_seq_one_letter_code
_entity_poly.pdbx_strand_id
1 'polypeptide(L)'
;MDPVSSYSPSKLSFLSSLTLPSLPKTTTQHHTMTALANATAGAFFSSRAFWGPVTATLDWCEANYQFSRYIAEAANTFSNVYTIGLAVYGAFYAVHAKLPPRYLVGWMGFALVGIGSFIFHATLLFEAQLMDELPMVYVASYCCAILFDTSRGFSLRDPHALQLSVIFVVFNILFTWS
;
A
#
# COMPACT_ATOMS: atom_id res chain seq x y z
N MET A 1 -58.26 -14.68 10.26
CA MET A 1 -58.95 -13.72 9.37
C MET A 1 -57.95 -13.31 8.29
N ASP A 2 -57.91 -14.18 7.27
CA ASP A 2 -57.65 -14.01 5.82
C ASP A 2 -56.45 -13.18 5.28
N PRO A 3 -55.92 -13.54 4.08
CA PRO A 3 -55.58 -14.89 3.63
C PRO A 3 -54.27 -14.98 2.80
N VAL A 4 -53.72 -16.20 2.81
CA VAL A 4 -53.16 -17.02 1.70
C VAL A 4 -53.09 -16.38 0.28
N SER A 5 -51.92 -16.44 -0.34
CA SER A 5 -51.78 -16.59 -1.80
C SER A 5 -50.83 -17.75 -2.11
N SER A 6 -51.43 -18.85 -2.56
CA SER A 6 -50.81 -20.10 -2.98
C SER A 6 -50.26 -19.98 -4.41
N TYR A 7 -49.11 -20.58 -4.70
CA TYR A 7 -48.86 -21.12 -6.04
C TYR A 7 -48.16 -22.48 -5.94
N SER A 8 -48.85 -23.51 -6.42
CA SER A 8 -48.50 -24.93 -6.37
C SER A 8 -47.68 -25.33 -7.62
N PRO A 9 -46.63 -26.16 -7.49
CA PRO A 9 -45.86 -26.67 -8.62
C PRO A 9 -46.43 -28.02 -9.05
N SER A 10 -47.22 -28.07 -10.12
CA SER A 10 -47.41 -29.29 -10.91
C SER A 10 -48.37 -29.05 -12.07
N LYS A 11 -47.83 -29.05 -13.29
CA LYS A 11 -48.30 -29.86 -14.43
C LYS A 11 -47.57 -29.43 -15.71
N LEU A 12 -47.43 -30.43 -16.59
CA LEU A 12 -47.09 -30.34 -18.01
C LEU A 12 -45.61 -30.45 -18.39
N SER A 13 -45.07 -31.62 -18.09
CA SER A 13 -44.35 -32.43 -19.08
C SER A 13 -45.26 -32.74 -20.29
N PHE A 14 -45.20 -31.94 -21.34
CA PHE A 14 -45.49 -32.37 -22.72
C PHE A 14 -45.03 -31.27 -23.68
N LEU A 15 -44.39 -31.66 -24.79
CA LEU A 15 -43.80 -30.86 -25.88
C LEU A 15 -42.27 -30.90 -25.98
N SER A 16 -41.72 -32.11 -26.07
CA SER A 16 -40.48 -32.39 -26.79
C SER A 16 -40.80 -32.55 -28.28
N SER A 17 -40.53 -31.54 -29.10
CA SER A 17 -40.08 -31.62 -30.52
C SER A 17 -40.28 -30.31 -31.29
N LEU A 18 -39.38 -29.35 -31.09
CA LEU A 18 -39.01 -28.39 -32.13
C LEU A 18 -37.50 -28.17 -32.03
N THR A 19 -36.78 -28.76 -32.97
CA THR A 19 -35.34 -28.57 -33.16
C THR A 19 -35.08 -27.13 -33.58
N LEU A 20 -34.73 -26.27 -32.62
CA LEU A 20 -34.10 -24.98 -32.88
C LEU A 20 -32.74 -25.24 -33.58
N PRO A 21 -32.38 -24.48 -34.62
CA PRO A 21 -31.06 -24.57 -35.21
C PRO A 21 -30.03 -24.31 -34.13
N SER A 22 -29.04 -25.18 -34.02
CA SER A 22 -27.90 -25.02 -33.12
C SER A 22 -27.21 -23.69 -33.42
N LEU A 23 -27.40 -22.71 -32.53
CA LEU A 23 -26.58 -21.49 -32.53
C LEU A 23 -25.11 -21.93 -32.40
N PRO A 24 -24.19 -21.47 -33.26
CA PRO A 24 -22.80 -21.87 -33.15
C PRO A 24 -22.30 -21.47 -31.77
N LYS A 25 -21.76 -22.44 -31.01
CA LYS A 25 -21.01 -22.18 -29.77
C LYS A 25 -19.75 -21.42 -30.13
N THR A 26 -19.87 -20.11 -30.28
CA THR A 26 -18.75 -19.19 -30.46
C THR A 26 -18.11 -18.97 -29.09
N THR A 27 -17.31 -19.95 -28.66
CA THR A 27 -16.39 -19.80 -27.50
C THR A 27 -15.59 -18.50 -27.60
N THR A 28 -15.28 -18.05 -28.81
CA THR A 28 -14.58 -16.79 -29.12
C THR A 28 -15.35 -15.51 -28.77
N GLN A 29 -16.70 -15.54 -28.73
CA GLN A 29 -17.52 -14.35 -28.44
C GLN A 29 -17.65 -14.06 -26.93
N HIS A 30 -17.65 -15.09 -26.09
CA HIS A 30 -17.62 -14.91 -24.64
C HIS A 30 -16.29 -14.32 -24.16
N HIS A 31 -15.16 -14.72 -24.74
CA HIS A 31 -13.86 -14.15 -24.39
C HIS A 31 -13.73 -12.67 -24.79
N THR A 32 -14.29 -12.26 -25.93
CA THR A 32 -14.27 -10.86 -26.39
C THR A 32 -15.22 -9.97 -25.60
N MET A 33 -16.42 -10.45 -25.25
CA MET A 33 -17.35 -9.73 -24.36
C MET A 33 -16.79 -9.54 -22.95
N THR A 34 -16.13 -10.57 -22.40
CA THR A 34 -15.50 -10.50 -21.07
C THR A 34 -14.30 -9.54 -21.07
N ALA A 35 -13.48 -9.55 -22.12
CA ALA A 35 -12.37 -8.63 -22.28
C ALA A 35 -12.82 -7.17 -22.42
N LEU A 36 -13.89 -6.90 -23.19
CA LEU A 36 -14.49 -5.57 -23.30
C LEU A 36 -15.14 -5.11 -21.99
N ALA A 37 -15.80 -6.00 -21.26
CA ALA A 37 -16.32 -5.72 -19.91
C ALA A 37 -15.19 -5.39 -18.93
N ASN A 38 -14.06 -6.11 -18.98
CA ASN A 38 -12.90 -5.82 -18.14
C ASN A 38 -12.21 -4.49 -18.52
N ALA A 39 -12.10 -4.18 -19.81
CA ALA A 39 -11.54 -2.92 -20.29
C ALA A 39 -12.42 -1.71 -19.92
N THR A 40 -13.75 -1.86 -20.02
CA THR A 40 -14.71 -0.81 -19.63
C THR A 40 -14.81 -0.66 -18.12
N ALA A 41 -14.74 -1.76 -17.36
CA ALA A 41 -14.63 -1.72 -15.90
C ALA A 41 -13.33 -1.04 -15.46
N GLY A 42 -12.18 -1.41 -16.04
CA GLY A 42 -10.89 -0.76 -15.77
C GLY A 42 -10.89 0.74 -16.06
N ALA A 43 -11.49 1.15 -17.18
CA ALA A 43 -11.69 2.57 -17.49
C ALA A 43 -12.66 3.28 -16.53
N PHE A 44 -13.69 2.58 -16.03
CA PHE A 44 -14.65 3.10 -15.06
C PHE A 44 -14.11 3.15 -13.61
N PHE A 45 -13.17 2.28 -13.24
CA PHE A 45 -12.42 2.39 -11.99
C PHE A 45 -11.37 3.51 -12.09
N SER A 46 -10.68 3.63 -13.22
CA SER A 46 -9.74 4.72 -13.48
C SER A 46 -10.42 6.09 -13.52
N SER A 47 -11.66 6.20 -14.03
CA SER A 47 -12.43 7.45 -13.98
C SER A 47 -12.90 7.85 -12.58
N ARG A 48 -12.84 6.93 -11.61
CA ARG A 48 -13.19 7.18 -10.21
C ARG A 48 -11.98 7.56 -9.36
N ALA A 49 -10.76 7.28 -9.78
CA ALA A 49 -9.55 7.64 -9.04
C ALA A 49 -9.31 9.16 -9.05
N PHE A 50 -9.16 9.77 -7.87
CA PHE A 50 -8.84 11.20 -7.76
C PHE A 50 -7.38 11.51 -8.16
N TRP A 51 -6.44 10.64 -7.80
CA TRP A 51 -5.00 10.84 -8.04
C TRP A 51 -4.52 10.46 -9.45
N GLY A 52 -5.45 10.02 -10.30
CA GLY A 52 -5.14 9.54 -11.65
C GLY A 52 -4.95 8.01 -11.70
N PRO A 53 -4.42 7.49 -12.81
CA PRO A 53 -4.15 6.06 -12.94
C PRO A 53 -3.04 5.61 -11.98
N VAL A 54 -3.09 4.36 -11.55
CA VAL A 54 -2.04 3.72 -10.75
C VAL A 54 -0.74 3.69 -11.57
N THR A 55 0.32 4.26 -11.02
CA THR A 55 1.67 4.24 -11.62
C THR A 55 2.67 3.44 -10.80
N ALA A 56 2.32 3.07 -9.55
CA ALA A 56 3.11 2.18 -8.71
C ALA A 56 3.41 0.85 -9.43
N THR A 57 4.58 0.27 -9.15
CA THR A 57 4.96 -1.03 -9.70
C THR A 57 4.28 -2.20 -8.97
N LEU A 58 3.75 -1.93 -7.77
CA LEU A 58 3.10 -2.90 -6.90
C LEU A 58 1.72 -2.39 -6.50
N ASP A 59 0.75 -3.31 -6.50
CA ASP A 59 -0.64 -3.11 -6.07
C ASP A 59 -0.97 -4.22 -5.07
N TRP A 60 -1.50 -3.86 -3.90
CA TRP A 60 -1.72 -4.86 -2.83
C TRP A 60 -3.09 -5.51 -2.99
N CYS A 61 -3.44 -6.41 -2.05
CA CYS A 61 -4.68 -7.16 -2.14
C CYS A 61 -5.94 -6.36 -1.79
N GLU A 62 -5.81 -5.15 -1.24
CA GLU A 62 -6.95 -4.30 -0.91
C GLU A 62 -7.57 -3.71 -2.19
N ALA A 63 -8.89 -3.71 -2.29
CA ALA A 63 -9.56 -3.21 -3.48
C ALA A 63 -9.45 -1.67 -3.61
N ASN A 64 -8.88 -1.23 -4.73
CA ASN A 64 -8.65 0.19 -5.02
C ASN A 64 -9.92 1.03 -5.10
N TYR A 65 -9.91 2.16 -4.37
CA TYR A 65 -10.98 3.15 -4.29
C TYR A 65 -12.35 2.55 -3.88
N GLN A 66 -12.34 1.45 -3.12
CA GLN A 66 -13.56 0.74 -2.69
C GLN A 66 -14.47 1.61 -1.81
N PHE A 67 -13.88 2.40 -0.90
CA PHE A 67 -14.62 3.18 0.09
C PHE A 67 -14.69 4.69 -0.22
N SER A 68 -13.74 5.20 -1.00
CA SER A 68 -13.62 6.63 -1.32
C SER A 68 -12.89 6.80 -2.64
N ARG A 69 -13.23 7.85 -3.39
CA ARG A 69 -12.49 8.25 -4.59
C ARG A 69 -11.14 8.92 -4.31
N TYR A 70 -10.89 9.31 -3.06
CA TYR A 70 -9.71 10.08 -2.65
C TYR A 70 -8.59 9.23 -2.04
N ILE A 71 -8.91 8.01 -1.60
CA ILE A 71 -7.98 7.09 -0.93
C ILE A 71 -8.11 5.74 -1.64
N ALA A 72 -7.01 5.27 -2.24
CA ALA A 72 -7.01 4.02 -2.99
C ALA A 72 -7.20 2.80 -2.06
N GLU A 73 -6.33 2.60 -1.08
CA GLU A 73 -6.39 1.47 -0.15
C GLU A 73 -6.60 1.99 1.27
N ALA A 74 -7.86 2.04 1.74
CA ALA A 74 -8.22 2.73 2.98
C ALA A 74 -7.66 2.06 4.23
N ALA A 75 -7.75 0.73 4.33
CA ALA A 75 -7.23 0.00 5.48
C ALA A 75 -5.70 0.11 5.55
N ASN A 76 -5.01 -0.10 4.43
CA ASN A 76 -3.56 0.06 4.36
C ASN A 76 -3.13 1.50 4.68
N THR A 77 -3.82 2.51 4.13
CA THR A 77 -3.55 3.93 4.42
C THR A 77 -3.68 4.24 5.92
N PHE A 78 -4.84 3.95 6.53
CA PHE A 78 -5.09 4.37 7.92
C PHE A 78 -4.35 3.53 8.96
N SER A 79 -3.94 2.31 8.63
CA SER A 79 -3.08 1.51 9.51
C SER A 79 -1.77 2.23 9.85
N ASN A 80 -1.25 3.05 8.93
CA ASN A 80 -0.02 3.81 9.11
C ASN A 80 -0.12 4.95 10.14
N VAL A 81 -1.33 5.40 10.48
CA VAL A 81 -1.53 6.39 11.56
C VAL A 81 -0.98 5.86 12.89
N TYR A 82 -1.07 4.54 13.11
CA TYR A 82 -0.48 3.90 14.28
C TYR A 82 1.05 4.01 14.29
N THR A 83 1.71 3.73 13.17
CA THR A 83 3.17 3.86 13.00
C THR A 83 3.63 5.30 13.26
N ILE A 84 2.94 6.28 12.68
CA ILE A 84 3.22 7.71 12.90
C ILE A 84 3.02 8.07 14.38
N GLY A 85 1.94 7.59 15.00
CA GLY A 85 1.65 7.80 16.42
C GLY A 85 2.74 7.25 17.34
N LEU A 86 3.23 6.04 17.07
CA LEU A 86 4.34 5.44 17.80
C LEU A 86 5.64 6.24 17.63
N ALA A 87 5.92 6.73 16.42
CA ALA A 87 7.10 7.54 16.16
C ALA A 87 7.08 8.87 16.94
N VAL A 88 5.93 9.56 16.94
CA VAL A 88 5.74 10.79 17.73
C VAL A 88 5.85 10.52 19.22
N TYR A 89 5.23 9.44 19.71
CA TYR A 89 5.32 9.04 21.11
C TYR A 89 6.76 8.73 21.53
N GLY A 90 7.50 7.97 20.72
CA GLY A 90 8.90 7.67 20.94
C GLY A 90 9.79 8.92 20.95
N ALA A 91 9.56 9.84 20.01
CA ALA A 91 10.26 11.12 19.97
C ALA A 91 10.00 11.96 21.24
N PHE A 92 8.75 12.06 21.67
CA PHE A 92 8.37 12.76 22.91
C PHE A 92 9.13 12.20 24.12
N TYR A 93 9.15 10.88 24.28
CA TYR A 93 9.87 10.24 25.38
C TYR A 93 11.39 10.44 25.29
N ALA A 94 11.97 10.38 24.09
CA ALA A 94 13.40 10.62 23.90
C ALA A 94 13.80 12.05 24.30
N VAL A 95 12.98 13.05 23.96
CA VAL A 95 13.18 14.44 24.43
C VAL A 95 13.05 14.53 25.95
N HIS A 96 11.98 13.96 26.51
CA HIS A 96 11.69 14.04 27.94
C HIS A 96 12.78 13.38 28.80
N ALA A 97 13.29 12.23 28.36
CA ALA A 97 14.39 11.52 28.99
C ALA A 97 15.77 12.13 28.70
N LYS A 98 15.84 13.24 27.94
CA LYS A 98 17.07 13.93 27.54
C LYS A 98 18.07 12.99 26.86
N LEU A 99 17.55 12.09 26.03
CA LEU A 99 18.40 11.19 25.26
C LEU A 99 19.22 11.96 24.23
N PRO A 100 20.40 11.44 23.84
CA PRO A 100 21.19 12.00 22.76
C PRO A 100 20.36 12.25 21.48
N PRO A 101 20.51 13.39 20.78
CA PRO A 101 19.69 13.75 19.62
C PRO A 101 19.65 12.72 18.48
N ARG A 102 20.66 11.86 18.37
CA ARG A 102 20.69 10.73 17.43
C ARG A 102 19.47 9.79 17.56
N TYR A 103 18.91 9.64 18.76
CA TYR A 103 17.70 8.83 18.94
C TYR A 103 16.46 9.54 18.39
N LEU A 104 16.42 10.87 18.43
CA LEU A 104 15.35 11.65 17.79
C LEU A 104 15.39 11.50 16.27
N VAL A 105 16.57 11.49 15.67
CA VAL A 105 16.72 11.24 14.22
C VAL A 105 16.10 9.89 13.83
N GLY A 106 16.31 8.85 14.64
CA GLY A 106 15.66 7.54 14.41
C GLY A 106 14.13 7.61 14.46
N TRP A 107 13.57 8.27 15.48
CA TRP A 107 12.12 8.45 15.57
C TRP A 107 11.53 9.30 14.44
N MET A 108 12.22 10.36 14.02
CA MET A 108 11.84 11.14 12.85
C MET A 108 11.87 10.31 11.57
N GLY A 109 12.83 9.39 11.46
CA GLY A 109 12.90 8.40 10.39
C GLY A 109 11.69 7.46 10.37
N PHE A 110 11.29 6.90 11.52
CA PHE A 110 10.08 6.08 11.60
C PHE A 110 8.81 6.86 11.24
N ALA A 111 8.73 8.15 11.63
CA ALA A 111 7.62 9.00 11.21
C ALA A 111 7.61 9.19 9.69
N LEU A 112 8.78 9.38 9.07
CA LEU A 112 8.91 9.50 7.61
C LEU A 112 8.45 8.22 6.89
N VAL A 113 8.80 7.03 7.40
CA VAL A 113 8.31 5.74 6.87
C VAL A 113 6.79 5.68 6.93
N GLY A 114 6.19 5.96 8.10
CA GLY A 114 4.73 5.92 8.25
C GLY A 114 4.00 6.94 7.36
N ILE A 115 4.55 8.14 7.20
CA ILE A 115 4.00 9.18 6.31
C ILE A 115 4.12 8.75 4.84
N GLY A 116 5.28 8.21 4.45
CA GLY A 116 5.52 7.69 3.10
C GLY A 116 4.52 6.60 2.75
N SER A 117 4.39 5.59 3.60
CA SER A 117 3.43 4.49 3.44
C SER A 117 1.98 4.98 3.40
N PHE A 118 1.61 5.94 4.25
CA PHE A 118 0.28 6.55 4.21
C PHE A 118 0.00 7.19 2.83
N ILE A 119 0.94 7.99 2.32
CA ILE A 119 0.76 8.68 1.02
C ILE A 119 0.77 7.67 -0.13
N PHE A 120 1.62 6.64 -0.07
CA PHE A 120 1.66 5.58 -1.06
C PHE A 120 0.33 4.86 -1.17
N HIS A 121 -0.19 4.30 -0.08
CA HIS A 121 -1.47 3.58 -0.10
C HIS A 121 -2.68 4.48 -0.39
N ALA A 122 -2.59 5.78 -0.12
CA ALA A 122 -3.65 6.71 -0.47
C ALA A 122 -3.70 7.00 -1.98
N THR A 123 -2.57 6.95 -2.67
CA THR A 123 -2.42 7.46 -4.04
C THR A 123 -2.08 6.40 -5.10
N LEU A 124 -1.34 5.36 -4.72
CA LEU A 124 -0.73 4.35 -5.59
C LEU A 124 0.10 4.94 -6.75
N LEU A 125 0.80 6.03 -6.44
CA LEU A 125 1.75 6.67 -7.36
C LEU A 125 3.16 6.13 -7.13
N PHE A 126 3.93 5.97 -8.21
CA PHE A 126 5.32 5.51 -8.17
C PHE A 126 6.21 6.39 -7.29
N GLU A 127 6.05 7.71 -7.37
CA GLU A 127 6.83 8.65 -6.56
C GLU A 127 6.52 8.48 -5.07
N ALA A 128 5.27 8.18 -4.72
CA ALA A 128 4.87 7.88 -3.36
C ALA A 128 5.36 6.51 -2.89
N GLN A 129 5.45 5.52 -3.79
CA GLN A 129 6.08 4.23 -3.50
C GLN A 129 7.56 4.42 -3.10
N LEU A 130 8.30 5.29 -3.80
CA LEU A 130 9.67 5.63 -3.43
C LEU A 130 9.74 6.28 -2.03
N MET A 131 8.75 7.11 -1.67
CA MET A 131 8.66 7.69 -0.32
C MET A 131 8.33 6.66 0.77
N ASP A 132 7.75 5.51 0.42
CA ASP A 132 7.53 4.42 1.36
C ASP A 132 8.79 3.54 1.50
N GLU A 133 9.31 3.04 0.37
CA GLU A 133 10.37 2.05 0.36
C GLU A 133 11.76 2.61 0.73
N LEU A 134 12.15 3.79 0.22
CA LEU A 134 13.49 4.34 0.47
C LEU A 134 13.72 4.68 1.95
N PRO A 135 12.80 5.36 2.65
CA PRO A 135 12.98 5.63 4.08
C PRO A 135 13.10 4.37 4.93
N MET A 136 12.47 3.24 4.57
CA MET A 136 12.64 1.99 5.32
C MET A 136 14.12 1.55 5.36
N VAL A 137 14.80 1.63 4.22
CA VAL A 137 16.22 1.27 4.09
C VAL A 137 17.12 2.28 4.82
N TYR A 138 16.80 3.57 4.70
CA TYR A 138 17.55 4.63 5.38
C TYR A 138 17.47 4.50 6.90
N VAL A 139 16.27 4.21 7.43
CA VAL A 139 16.06 4.03 8.86
C VAL A 139 16.69 2.73 9.37
N ALA A 140 16.52 1.62 8.65
CA ALA A 140 17.12 0.35 9.05
C ALA A 140 18.65 0.43 9.10
N SER A 141 19.28 1.01 8.08
CA SER A 141 20.74 1.20 8.05
C SER A 141 21.22 2.19 9.11
N TYR A 142 20.44 3.24 9.41
CA TYR A 142 20.71 4.15 10.52
C TYR A 142 20.67 3.45 11.88
N CYS A 143 19.64 2.64 12.12
CA CYS A 143 19.51 1.83 13.33
C CYS A 143 20.71 0.88 13.50
N CYS A 144 21.16 0.24 12.41
CA CYS A 144 22.38 -0.56 12.42
C CYS A 144 23.62 0.27 12.80
N ALA A 145 23.81 1.45 12.21
CA ALA A 145 24.93 2.33 12.54
C ALA A 145 24.93 2.73 14.04
N ILE A 146 23.75 3.04 14.59
CA ILE A 146 23.61 3.36 16.02
C ILE A 146 23.88 2.14 16.90
N LEU A 147 23.43 0.94 16.49
CA LEU A 147 23.66 -0.29 17.24
C LEU A 147 25.14 -0.67 17.30
N PHE A 148 25.89 -0.43 16.23
CA PHE A 148 27.32 -0.70 16.18
C PHE A 148 28.18 0.39 16.83
N ASP A 149 27.64 1.59 17.09
CA ASP A 149 28.35 2.68 17.77
C ASP A 149 28.57 2.35 19.27
N THR A 150 29.62 1.56 19.54
CA THR A 150 30.02 1.10 20.89
C THR A 150 31.00 2.04 21.59
N SER A 151 31.39 3.14 20.93
CA SER A 151 32.31 4.13 21.48
C SER A 151 31.71 4.83 22.70
N ARG A 152 32.57 5.17 23.67
CA ARG A 152 32.14 5.92 24.85
C ARG A 152 31.94 7.39 24.51
N GLY A 153 30.77 7.91 24.83
CA GLY A 153 30.42 9.30 24.57
C GLY A 153 29.84 9.47 23.17
N PHE A 154 28.76 10.24 23.07
CA PHE A 154 27.99 10.39 21.84
C PHE A 154 28.59 11.42 20.87
N SER A 155 29.92 11.55 20.83
CA SER A 155 30.63 12.54 20.01
C SER A 155 30.71 12.09 18.55
N LEU A 156 30.25 12.93 17.62
CA LEU A 156 30.42 12.70 16.18
C LEU A 156 31.88 12.84 15.70
N ARG A 157 32.78 13.33 16.58
CA ARG A 157 34.21 13.45 16.28
C ARG A 157 35.00 12.18 16.61
N ASP A 158 34.36 11.19 17.24
CA ASP A 158 34.99 9.90 17.49
C ASP A 158 35.27 9.20 16.14
N PRO A 159 36.48 8.66 15.90
CA PRO A 159 36.85 8.08 14.61
C PRO A 159 35.94 6.91 14.23
N HIS A 160 35.44 6.14 15.20
CA HIS A 160 34.54 5.04 14.94
C HIS A 160 33.14 5.54 14.54
N ALA A 161 32.60 6.53 15.25
CA ALA A 161 31.33 7.16 14.87
C ALA A 161 31.40 7.83 13.49
N LEU A 162 32.52 8.47 13.15
CA LEU A 162 32.75 9.05 11.82
C LEU A 162 32.80 7.96 10.74
N GLN A 163 33.53 6.87 10.98
CA GLN A 163 33.61 5.74 10.04
C GLN A 163 32.23 5.14 9.79
N LEU A 164 31.45 4.88 10.84
CA LEU A 164 30.07 4.38 10.71
C LEU A 164 29.18 5.36 9.94
N SER A 165 29.32 6.66 10.19
CA SER A 165 28.56 7.69 9.47
C SER A 165 28.91 7.72 7.97
N VAL A 166 30.19 7.58 7.62
CA VAL A 166 30.63 7.50 6.22
C VAL A 166 30.10 6.24 5.55
N ILE A 167 30.21 5.08 6.20
CA ILE A 167 29.68 3.81 5.65
C ILE A 167 28.17 3.92 5.42
N PHE A 168 27.43 4.44 6.40
CA PHE A 168 26.00 4.69 6.30
C PHE A 168 25.66 5.60 5.10
N VAL A 169 26.33 6.74 4.94
CA VAL A 169 26.06 7.68 3.84
C VAL A 169 26.38 7.05 2.49
N VAL A 170 27.54 6.41 2.35
CA VAL A 170 27.97 5.78 1.09
C VAL A 170 27.01 4.65 0.71
N PHE A 171 26.61 3.80 1.66
CA PHE A 171 25.64 2.73 1.43
C PHE A 171 24.32 3.27 0.88
N ASN A 172 23.75 4.30 1.53
CA ASN A 172 22.45 4.84 1.10
C ASN A 172 22.53 5.56 -0.25
N ILE A 173 23.64 6.23 -0.57
CA ILE A 173 23.86 6.82 -1.90
C ILE A 173 23.91 5.72 -2.97
N LEU A 174 24.68 4.66 -2.74
CA LEU A 174 24.81 3.55 -3.69
C LEU A 174 23.49 2.80 -3.87
N PHE A 175 22.76 2.55 -2.78
CA PHE A 175 21.46 1.90 -2.82
C PHE A 175 20.42 2.72 -3.57
N THR A 176 20.42 4.04 -3.40
CA THR A 176 19.47 4.92 -4.11
C THR A 176 19.81 5.05 -5.60
N TRP A 177 21.08 4.83 -5.96
CA TRP A 177 21.56 4.91 -7.34
C TRP A 177 21.37 3.60 -8.13
N SER A 178 21.36 2.45 -7.45
CA SER A 178 21.19 1.13 -8.08
C SER A 178 19.78 0.89 -8.59
#